data_AF-A0A9P9P1A6-F1
#
_entry.id   AF-A0A9P9P1A6-F1
#
_cell.length_a   1.000
_cell.length_b   1.000
_cell.length_c   1.000
_cell.angle_alpha   90.00
_cell.angle_beta   90.00
_cell.angle_gamma   90.00
#
_symmetry.space_group_name_H-M   'P 1'
#
loop_
_entity.id
_entity.type
_entity.pdbx_description
1 polymer ?
#
loop_
_entity_poly.entity_id
_entity_poly.type
_entity_poly.pdbx_seq_one_letter_code
_entity_poly.pdbx_strand_id
1 'polypeptide(L)' 'SPLQFAVRKEYHELVEALIKHGADVNAPAGGPEGETALHTALRHEDLQSVEVLLEKG' A
#
# COMPACT_ATOMS: atom_id res chain seq x y z
N SER A 1 -3.58 7.76 0.51
CA SER A 1 -3.22 7.75 -0.93
C SER A 1 -4.07 6.72 -1.68
N PRO A 2 -4.14 6.76 -3.02
CA PRO A 2 -4.79 5.70 -3.81
C PRO A 2 -4.25 4.30 -3.50
N LEU A 3 -2.93 4.18 -3.30
CA LEU A 3 -2.27 2.92 -2.95
C LEU A 3 -2.73 2.39 -1.58
N GLN A 4 -2.75 3.22 -0.54
CA GLN A 4 -3.26 2.83 0.79
C GLN A 4 -4.74 2.44 0.75
N PHE A 5 -5.55 3.11 -0.07
CA PHE A 5 -6.95 2.74 -0.24
C PHE A 5 -7.07 1.34 -0.85
N ALA A 6 -6.28 1.04 -1.88
CA ALA A 6 -6.26 -0.29 -2.51
C ALA A 6 -5.84 -1.38 -1.51
N VAL A 7 -4.78 -1.14 -0.73
CA VAL A 7 -4.32 -2.07 0.33
C VAL A 7 -5.40 -2.29 1.39
N ARG A 8 -6.02 -1.22 1.91
CA ARG A 8 -7.11 -1.31 2.90
C ARG A 8 -8.33 -2.09 2.39
N LYS A 9 -8.50 -2.16 1.07
CA LYS A 9 -9.59 -2.87 0.41
C LYS A 9 -9.17 -4.24 -0.11
N GLU A 10 -7.92 -4.64 0.13
CA GLU A 10 -7.34 -5.89 -0.39
C GLU A 10 -7.55 -6.01 -1.91
N TYR A 11 -7.43 -4.88 -2.63
CA TYR A 11 -7.52 -4.84 -4.09
C TYR A 11 -6.15 -5.07 -4.70
N HIS A 12 -5.64 -6.30 -4.61
CA HIS A 12 -4.27 -6.65 -4.97
C HIS A 12 -3.91 -6.27 -6.42
N GLU A 13 -4.82 -6.51 -7.37
CA GLU A 13 -4.62 -6.12 -8.78
C GLU A 13 -4.46 -4.60 -8.94
N LEU A 14 -5.21 -3.82 -8.15
CA LEU A 14 -5.12 -2.37 -8.15
C LEU A 14 -3.83 -1.90 -7.45
N VAL A 15 -3.39 -2.58 -6.39
CA VAL A 15 -2.09 -2.33 -5.74
C VAL A 15 -0.97 -2.48 -6.77
N GLU A 16 -0.92 -3.60 -7.49
CA GLU A 16 0.09 -3.84 -8.53
C GLU A 16 0.02 -2.81 -9.66
N ALA A 17 -1.18 -2.51 -10.14
CA ALA A 17 -1.36 -1.52 -11.21
C ALA A 17 -0.86 -0.13 -10.80
N LEU A 18 -1.19 0.32 -9.58
CA LEU A 18 -0.75 1.62 -9.07
C LEU A 18 0.78 1.68 -8.95
N ILE A 19 1.41 0.64 -8.40
CA ILE A 19 2.87 0.57 -8.28
C ILE A 19 3.52 0.59 -9.67
N LYS A 20 3.00 -0.22 -10.61
CA LYS A 20 3.47 -0.25 -12.00
C LYS A 20 3.37 1.11 -12.69
N HIS A 21 2.38 1.91 -12.34
CA HIS A 21 2.19 3.26 -12.86
C HIS A 21 2.94 4.36 -12.07
N GLY A 22 3.87 3.97 -11.19
CA GLY A 22 4.77 4.90 -10.50
C GLY A 22 4.20 5.49 -9.21
N ALA A 23 3.21 4.84 -8.60
CA ALA A 23 2.82 5.20 -7.24
C ALA A 23 4.02 5.00 -6.28
N ASP A 24 4.35 6.05 -5.53
CA ASP A 24 5.36 5.97 -4.47
C ASP A 24 4.84 5.08 -3.34
N VAL A 25 5.46 3.90 -3.20
CA VAL A 25 5.12 2.87 -2.20
C VAL A 25 5.38 3.33 -0.77
N ASN A 26 6.31 4.27 -0.59
CA ASN A 26 6.73 4.80 0.71
C ASN A 26 6.04 6.12 1.04
N ALA A 27 5.17 6.64 0.17
CA ALA A 27 4.47 7.89 0.39
C ALA A 27 3.63 7.84 1.68
N PRO A 28 3.77 8.83 2.57
CA PRO A 28 2.95 8.92 3.76
C PRO A 28 1.50 9.29 3.41
N ALA A 29 0.56 8.84 4.23
CA ALA A 29 -0.80 9.34 4.19
C ALA A 29 -0.81 10.83 4.54
N GLY A 30 -1.75 11.59 3.97
CA GLY A 30 -1.96 12.99 4.35
C GLY A 30 -2.56 13.19 5.75
N GLY A 31 -2.69 12.12 6.54
CA GLY A 31 -3.17 12.16 7.92
C GLY A 31 -2.07 12.50 8.92
N PRO A 32 -2.42 12.81 10.18
CA PRO A 32 -1.49 13.30 11.19
C PRO A 32 -0.35 12.31 11.54
N GLU A 33 -0.53 11.02 11.29
CA GLU A 33 0.47 9.98 11.59
C GLU A 33 1.34 9.61 10.39
N GLY A 34 1.03 10.10 9.18
CA GLY A 34 1.84 9.80 8.00
C GLY A 34 1.90 8.32 7.62
N GLU A 35 0.90 7.51 7.99
CA GLU A 35 0.90 6.06 7.75
C GLU A 35 1.19 5.71 6.29
N THR A 36 1.99 4.68 6.04
CA THR A 36 2.28 4.19 4.69
C THR A 36 1.32 3.07 4.27
N ALA A 37 1.41 2.64 3.01
CA ALA A 37 0.71 1.45 2.54
C ALA A 37 1.06 0.20 3.37
N LEU A 38 2.32 0.06 3.79
CA LEU A 38 2.78 -1.08 4.59
C LEU A 38 2.15 -1.11 6.00
N HIS A 39 2.02 0.04 6.67
CA HIS A 39 1.31 0.12 7.96
C HIS A 39 -0.13 -0.39 7.84
N THR A 40 -0.79 -0.04 6.73
CA THR A 40 -2.16 -0.49 6.46
C THR A 40 -2.22 -2.00 6.22
N ALA A 41 -1.30 -2.56 5.43
CA ALA A 41 -1.25 -4.00 5.17
C ALA A 41 -1.04 -4.81 6.47
N LEU A 42 -0.09 -4.38 7.32
CA LEU A 42 0.18 -5.03 8.60
C LEU A 42 -1.01 -5.01 9.56
N ARG A 43 -1.76 -3.88 9.62
CA ARG A 43 -2.94 -3.76 10.47
C ARG A 43 -4.09 -4.70 10.04
N HIS A 44 -4.15 -5.07 8.77
CA HIS A 44 -5.21 -5.94 8.22
C HIS A 44 -4.73 -7.37 7.98
N GLU A 45 -3.49 -7.71 8.36
CA GLU A 45 -2.89 -9.03 8.11
C GLU A 45 -2.89 -9.43 6.60
N ASP A 46 -2.87 -8.44 5.70
CA ASP A 46 -2.84 -8.65 4.25
C ASP A 46 -1.42 -8.99 3.78
N LEU A 47 -1.06 -10.27 3.92
CA LEU A 47 0.27 -10.79 3.59
C LEU A 47 0.64 -10.56 2.12
N GLN A 48 -0.32 -10.63 1.20
CA GLN A 48 -0.05 -10.42 -0.21
C GLN A 48 0.34 -8.97 -0.49
N SER A 49 -0.36 -7.99 0.09
CA SER A 49 0.08 -6.59 0.01
C SER A 49 1.40 -6.36 0.74
N VAL A 50 1.67 -7.03 1.86
CA VAL A 50 2.98 -6.95 2.54
C VAL A 50 4.11 -7.39 1.62
N GLU A 51 3.98 -8.55 0.97
CA GLU A 51 4.98 -9.07 0.05
C GLU A 51 5.23 -8.10 -1.11
N VAL A 52 4.17 -7.68 -1.81
CA VAL A 52 4.29 -6.76 -2.95
C VAL A 52 4.90 -5.42 -2.54
N LEU A 53 4.50 -4.86 -1.40
CA LEU A 53 5.04 -3.57 -0.94
C LEU A 53 6.50 -3.67 -0.52
N LEU A 54 6.94 -4.80 0.06
CA LEU A 54 8.34 -5.04 0.43
C LEU A 54 9.22 -5.31 -0.80
N GLU A 55 8.72 -6.02 -1.81
CA GLU A 55 9.48 -6.27 -3.05
C GLU A 55 9.72 -4.99 -3.87
N LYS A 56 8.82 -4.01 -3.74
CA LYS A 56 8.84 -2.76 -4.51
C LYS A 56 9.35 -1.57 -3.69
N GLY A 57 9.64 -1.80 -2.40
CA GLY A 57 10.02 -0.82 -1.38
C GLY A 57 11.51 -0.57 -1.28
#